data_AF-A0A521UTL5-F1
#
_entry.id   AF-A0A521UTL5-F1
#
_cell.length_a   1.000
_cell.length_b   1.000
_cell.length_c   1.000
_cell.angle_alpha   90.00
_cell.angle_beta   90.00
_cell.angle_gamma   90.00
#
_symmetry.space_group_name_H-M   'P 1'
#
loop_
_entity.id
_entity.type
_entity.pdbx_description
1 polymer ?
#
loop_
_entity_poly.entity_id
_entity_poly.type
_entity_poly.pdbx_seq_one_letter_code
_entity_poly.pdbx_strand_id
1 'polypeptide(L)'
;MTAEFTPQQVAALVSIADRTLRHWSTRFSDYLSEDARNSATEHGNSHRKYTAQDVEVLQKVKALSEQRMRLSEIDDILAGRKTPPDGPASVPGRPGGQFGRASAEQQGAEPEVVRAMSSAIEENRRILTEFQEQFARTISKLTERLDALEVRLTAVEERTEERLTYLEKRTDERLASLDRRLIERIYSIEEELRNRDGGEVQLAESPTLDGEAQITRGGWLGLLKKRMPVRGRPSPLSRNLIRLMASRRWGRNDLALYSHVRVETITRILSGELTEPKPQTLEALAQALGTSPEVLVDGHFDETATGRAR
;
A
#
# COMPACT_ATOMS: atom_id res chain seq x y z
N MET A 1 10.21 34.41 -6.16
CA MET A 1 9.16 33.40 -6.43
C MET A 1 9.72 32.44 -7.47
N THR A 2 10.15 31.25 -7.05
CA THR A 2 10.58 30.19 -7.95
C THR A 2 9.33 29.58 -8.59
N ALA A 3 9.32 29.40 -9.91
CA ALA A 3 8.23 28.71 -10.59
C ALA A 3 8.20 27.24 -10.13
N GLU A 4 7.05 26.80 -9.63
CA GLU A 4 6.82 25.41 -9.22
C GLU A 4 6.04 24.68 -10.33
N PHE A 5 6.48 23.48 -10.67
CA PHE A 5 5.89 22.61 -11.68
C PHE A 5 5.23 21.40 -11.02
N THR A 6 4.06 21.03 -11.52
CA THR A 6 3.39 19.78 -11.14
C THR A 6 4.05 18.56 -11.82
N PRO A 7 3.88 17.34 -11.30
CA PRO A 7 4.47 16.15 -11.89
C PRO A 7 4.08 15.95 -13.37
N GLN A 8 2.82 16.22 -13.71
CA GLN A 8 2.31 16.10 -15.08
C GLN A 8 2.96 17.12 -16.03
N GLN A 9 3.19 18.35 -15.57
CA GLN A 9 3.89 19.37 -16.35
C GLN A 9 5.36 18.99 -16.59
N VAL A 10 6.05 18.48 -15.58
CA VAL A 10 7.45 18.02 -15.72
C VAL A 10 7.55 16.83 -16.67
N ALA A 11 6.65 15.85 -16.55
CA ALA A 11 6.61 14.71 -17.47
C ALA A 11 6.44 15.15 -18.93
N ALA A 12 5.56 16.12 -19.18
CA ALA A 12 5.37 16.72 -20.50
C ALA A 12 6.62 17.48 -20.98
N LEU A 13 7.21 18.34 -20.14
CA LEU A 13 8.40 19.15 -20.47
C LEU A 13 9.64 18.29 -20.78
N VAL A 14 9.84 17.21 -20.02
CA VAL A 14 10.96 16.28 -20.23
C VAL A 14 10.60 15.21 -21.30
N SER A 15 9.34 15.13 -21.72
CA SER A 15 8.81 14.12 -22.65
C SER A 15 9.09 12.68 -22.18
N ILE A 16 8.75 12.38 -20.93
CA ILE A 16 8.83 11.05 -20.32
C ILE A 16 7.48 10.65 -19.73
N ALA A 17 7.22 9.36 -19.60
CA ALA A 17 6.00 8.88 -18.95
C ALA A 17 5.99 9.20 -17.44
N ASP A 18 4.81 9.47 -16.86
CA ASP A 18 4.64 9.75 -15.43
C ASP A 18 5.25 8.68 -14.51
N ARG A 19 5.17 7.40 -14.93
CA ARG A 19 5.76 6.29 -14.19
C ARG A 19 7.29 6.39 -14.15
N THR A 20 7.91 6.77 -15.26
CA THR A 20 9.37 6.99 -15.35
C THR A 20 9.78 8.16 -14.48
N LEU A 21 9.00 9.27 -14.51
CA LEU A 21 9.24 10.41 -13.64
C LEU A 21 9.21 10.00 -12.16
N ARG A 22 8.19 9.26 -11.71
CA ARG A 22 8.12 8.78 -10.32
C ARG A 22 9.34 7.94 -9.92
N HIS A 23 9.80 7.07 -10.82
CA HIS A 23 10.98 6.24 -10.58
C HIS A 23 12.25 7.09 -10.50
N TRP A 24 12.48 7.99 -11.46
CA TRP A 24 13.63 8.89 -11.48
C TRP A 24 13.66 9.82 -10.28
N SER A 25 12.53 10.42 -9.92
CA SER A 25 12.44 11.31 -8.76
C SER A 25 12.70 10.60 -7.43
N THR A 26 12.51 9.28 -7.38
CA THR A 26 12.90 8.47 -6.20
C THR A 26 14.39 8.13 -6.25
N ARG A 27 14.90 7.72 -7.42
CA ARG A 27 16.29 7.29 -7.59
C ARG A 27 17.29 8.44 -7.45
N PHE A 28 16.98 9.60 -8.01
CA PHE A 28 17.84 10.79 -8.05
C PHE A 28 17.40 11.83 -7.02
N SER A 29 16.71 11.40 -5.97
CA SER A 29 16.18 12.29 -4.93
C SER A 29 17.27 13.20 -4.35
N ASP A 30 18.53 12.73 -4.28
CA ASP A 30 19.68 13.50 -3.76
C ASP A 30 20.08 14.73 -4.56
N TYR A 31 19.66 14.80 -5.83
CA TYR A 31 19.94 15.92 -6.72
C TYR A 31 18.70 16.80 -6.95
N LEU A 32 17.60 16.51 -6.27
CA LEU A 32 16.33 17.24 -6.40
C LEU A 32 16.06 18.09 -5.15
N SER A 33 15.23 19.11 -5.31
CA SER A 33 14.73 19.96 -4.23
C SER A 33 13.95 19.16 -3.17
N GLU A 34 13.89 19.66 -1.94
CA GLU A 34 13.18 18.99 -0.83
C GLU A 34 11.69 18.74 -1.15
N ASP A 35 11.04 19.68 -1.85
CA ASP A 35 9.64 19.57 -2.28
C ASP A 35 9.42 18.47 -3.32
N ALA A 36 10.44 18.16 -4.14
CA ALA A 36 10.40 17.06 -5.11
C ALA A 36 10.65 15.70 -4.44
N ARG A 37 11.42 15.68 -3.34
CA ARG A 37 11.77 14.47 -2.55
C ARG A 37 10.59 13.99 -1.70
N ASN A 38 9.91 14.92 -1.04
CA ASN A 38 8.91 14.64 -0.01
C ASN A 38 7.52 14.32 -0.61
N SER A 39 7.32 13.10 -1.13
CA SER A 39 5.97 12.63 -1.51
C SER A 39 5.19 11.93 -0.40
N ALA A 40 5.82 11.71 0.74
CA ALA A 40 5.25 10.94 1.83
C ALA A 40 5.73 11.51 3.16
N THR A 41 5.40 12.77 3.46
CA THR A 41 5.47 13.22 4.84
C THR A 41 4.35 12.54 5.63
N GLU A 42 4.66 12.11 6.85
CA GLU A 42 3.82 11.26 7.71
C GLU A 42 2.38 11.80 7.97
N HIS A 43 2.09 13.06 7.62
CA HIS A 43 0.87 13.75 8.00
C HIS A 43 0.02 14.25 6.83
N GLY A 44 0.34 13.93 5.57
CA GLY A 44 -0.51 14.33 4.46
C GLY A 44 0.02 13.95 3.09
N ASN A 45 -0.92 13.71 2.17
CA ASN A 45 -0.68 13.36 0.78
C ASN A 45 -0.20 14.60 0.00
N SER A 46 0.99 15.13 0.34
CA SER A 46 1.55 16.29 -0.35
C SER A 46 2.00 15.90 -1.76
N HIS A 47 1.49 16.59 -2.76
CA HIS A 47 1.91 16.36 -4.15
C HIS A 47 3.33 16.90 -4.35
N ARG A 48 4.20 16.08 -4.98
CA ARG A 48 5.56 16.50 -5.34
C ARG A 48 5.51 17.76 -6.19
N LYS A 49 6.33 18.73 -5.85
CA LYS A 49 6.53 19.95 -6.65
C LYS A 49 7.96 20.00 -7.13
N TYR A 50 8.15 20.45 -8.36
CA TYR A 50 9.47 20.54 -8.97
C TYR A 50 9.81 21.99 -9.26
N THR A 51 11.06 22.36 -9.03
CA THR A 51 11.61 23.66 -9.41
C THR A 51 12.18 23.60 -10.82
N ALA A 52 12.55 24.75 -11.40
CA ALA A 52 13.24 24.80 -12.68
C ALA A 52 14.56 23.99 -12.67
N GLN A 53 15.30 24.02 -11.56
CA GLN A 53 16.55 23.27 -11.39
C GLN A 53 16.32 21.75 -11.42
N ASP A 54 15.22 21.27 -10.81
CA ASP A 54 14.85 19.85 -10.86
C ASP A 54 14.59 19.39 -12.30
N VAL A 55 13.95 20.24 -13.11
CA VAL A 55 13.70 19.95 -14.53
C VAL A 55 15.01 19.83 -15.31
N GLU A 56 16.00 20.69 -15.05
CA GLU A 56 17.32 20.61 -15.69
C GLU A 56 18.05 19.29 -15.34
N VAL A 57 18.00 18.89 -14.07
CA VAL A 57 18.57 17.60 -13.62
C VAL A 57 17.90 16.44 -14.35
N LEU A 58 16.56 16.43 -14.44
CA LEU A 58 15.81 15.38 -15.13
C LEU A 58 16.06 15.37 -16.65
N GLN A 59 16.25 16.52 -17.28
CA GLN A 59 16.65 16.61 -18.68
C GLN A 59 18.05 16.03 -18.91
N LYS A 60 19.00 16.29 -18.00
CA LYS A 60 20.34 15.70 -18.04
C LYS A 60 20.29 14.18 -17.88
N VAL A 61 19.50 13.67 -16.95
CA VAL A 61 19.25 12.22 -16.77
C VAL A 61 18.70 11.61 -18.06
N LYS A 62 17.74 12.27 -18.72
CA LYS A 62 17.19 11.82 -20.00
C LYS A 62 18.25 11.73 -21.08
N ALA A 63 19.03 12.79 -21.29
CA ALA A 63 20.08 12.81 -22.30
C ALA A 63 21.12 11.70 -22.08
N LEU A 64 21.53 11.45 -20.83
CA LEU A 64 22.46 10.37 -20.50
C LEU A 64 21.82 8.97 -20.68
N SER A 65 20.54 8.83 -20.37
CA SER A 65 19.80 7.58 -20.60
C SER A 65 19.64 7.26 -22.09
N GLU A 66 19.46 8.26 -22.95
CA GLU A 66 19.39 8.10 -24.41
C GLU A 66 20.72 7.61 -25.00
N GLN A 67 21.85 7.95 -24.36
CA GLN A 67 23.17 7.42 -24.68
C GLN A 67 23.39 5.97 -24.19
N ARG A 68 22.34 5.29 -23.71
CA ARG A 68 22.35 3.93 -23.18
C ARG A 68 23.24 3.74 -21.94
N MET A 69 23.51 4.80 -21.18
CA MET A 69 24.19 4.66 -19.87
C MET A 69 23.28 4.00 -18.84
N ARG A 70 23.89 3.23 -17.93
CA ARG A 70 23.16 2.63 -16.81
C ARG A 70 22.81 3.70 -15.78
N LEU A 71 21.66 3.57 -15.11
CA LEU A 71 21.21 4.53 -14.09
C LEU A 71 22.23 4.74 -12.94
N SER A 72 23.06 3.74 -12.63
CA SER A 72 24.15 3.87 -11.65
C SER A 72 25.30 4.75 -12.16
N GLU A 73 25.61 4.70 -13.44
CA GLU A 73 26.65 5.56 -14.03
C GLU A 73 26.17 7.00 -14.16
N ILE A 74 24.88 7.19 -14.45
CA ILE A 74 24.24 8.50 -14.45
C ILE A 74 24.34 9.13 -13.06
N ASP A 75 24.10 8.34 -12.01
CA ASP A 75 24.26 8.77 -10.62
C ASP A 75 25.70 9.20 -10.31
N ASP A 76 26.70 8.44 -10.75
CA ASP A 76 28.12 8.82 -10.62
C ASP A 76 28.47 10.12 -11.38
N ILE A 77 27.87 10.35 -12.54
CA ILE A 77 28.05 11.59 -13.32
C ILE A 77 27.38 12.78 -12.63
N LEU A 78 26.19 12.60 -12.05
CA LEU A 78 25.49 13.65 -11.29
C LEU A 78 26.22 13.98 -9.99
N ALA A 79 26.80 12.99 -9.32
CA ALA A 79 27.67 13.18 -8.15
C ALA A 79 29.03 13.81 -8.48
N GLY A 80 29.36 14.00 -9.77
CA GLY A 80 30.68 14.48 -10.20
C GLY A 80 31.81 13.48 -10.02
N ARG A 81 31.50 12.20 -9.75
CA ARG A 81 32.48 11.11 -9.62
C ARG A 81 33.03 10.64 -10.97
N LYS A 82 32.26 10.81 -12.05
CA LYS A 82 32.62 10.38 -13.40
C LYS A 82 32.35 11.53 -14.39
N THR A 83 33.27 11.80 -15.30
CA THR A 83 33.02 12.74 -16.40
C THR A 83 32.04 12.11 -17.39
N PRO A 84 31.06 12.87 -17.92
CA PRO A 84 30.22 12.38 -19.00
C PRO A 84 31.10 11.88 -20.15
N PRO A 85 30.78 10.74 -20.79
CA PRO A 85 31.45 10.37 -22.03
C PRO A 85 31.24 11.54 -22.99
N ASP A 86 32.35 12.10 -23.50
CA ASP A 86 32.32 13.25 -24.40
C ASP A 86 31.23 13.01 -25.45
N GLY A 87 30.23 13.89 -25.47
CA GLY A 87 29.13 13.84 -26.45
C GLY A 87 29.69 13.76 -27.87
N PRO A 88 28.86 13.38 -28.87
CA PRO A 88 29.30 13.10 -30.23
C PRO A 88 30.27 14.19 -30.66
N ALA A 89 31.52 13.77 -30.87
CA ALA A 89 32.69 14.61 -31.07
C ALA A 89 32.27 15.92 -31.74
N SER A 90 32.43 17.04 -31.03
CA SER A 90 32.56 18.33 -31.71
C SER A 90 33.62 18.11 -32.77
N VAL A 91 33.18 18.02 -34.02
CA VAL A 91 34.02 17.78 -35.18
C VAL A 91 35.16 18.77 -35.05
N PRO A 92 36.41 18.32 -34.78
CA PRO A 92 37.52 19.24 -34.67
C PRO A 92 37.57 19.97 -36.00
N GLY A 93 37.45 21.30 -35.92
CA GLY A 93 37.36 22.19 -37.07
C GLY A 93 38.37 21.78 -38.11
N ARG A 94 37.84 21.37 -39.27
CA ARG A 94 38.57 21.01 -40.48
C ARG A 94 39.65 22.07 -40.73
N PRO A 95 40.94 21.78 -40.52
CA PRO A 95 42.00 22.67 -40.99
C PRO A 95 41.97 22.56 -42.51
N GLY A 96 41.82 23.69 -43.19
CA GLY A 96 42.02 23.77 -44.63
C GLY A 96 43.42 23.30 -44.99
N GLY A 97 43.53 22.06 -45.45
CA GLY A 97 44.77 21.46 -45.94
C GLY A 97 44.63 21.15 -47.42
N GLN A 98 45.13 22.06 -48.25
CA GLN A 98 45.43 21.83 -49.65
C GLN A 98 46.52 20.76 -49.78
N PHE A 99 46.16 19.55 -50.18
CA PHE A 99 47.06 18.58 -50.81
C PHE A 99 46.22 17.86 -51.86
N GLY A 100 46.54 17.90 -53.14
CA GLY A 100 47.80 17.44 -53.68
C GLY A 100 47.43 16.32 -54.65
N ARG A 101 47.04 16.74 -55.85
CA ARG A 101 46.64 15.90 -56.98
C ARG A 101 47.86 15.10 -57.46
N ALA A 102 47.93 13.82 -57.12
CA ALA A 102 48.85 12.89 -57.77
C ALA A 102 48.32 11.44 -57.70
N SER A 103 48.32 10.80 -58.88
CA SER A 103 48.39 9.35 -59.12
C SER A 103 47.15 8.53 -58.69
N ALA A 104 46.20 8.14 -59.56
CA ALA A 104 46.31 7.36 -60.80
C ALA A 104 47.16 6.09 -60.62
N GLU A 105 46.54 4.93 -60.86
CA GLU A 105 47.07 3.56 -60.85
C GLU A 105 47.03 2.80 -59.51
N GLN A 106 45.80 2.47 -59.08
CA GLN A 106 45.57 1.25 -58.29
C GLN A 106 44.21 0.63 -58.67
N GLN A 107 44.07 0.28 -59.95
CA GLN A 107 42.97 -0.54 -60.46
C GLN A 107 43.39 -2.01 -60.34
N GLY A 108 42.72 -2.79 -59.50
CA GLY A 108 42.83 -4.26 -59.58
C GLY A 108 42.37 -5.11 -58.40
N ALA A 109 42.36 -4.60 -57.16
CA ALA A 109 42.19 -5.48 -55.98
C ALA A 109 41.02 -5.14 -55.04
N GLU A 110 40.24 -4.07 -55.28
CA GLU A 110 39.10 -3.70 -54.43
C GLU A 110 37.74 -4.42 -54.66
N PRO A 111 37.48 -5.27 -55.69
CA PRO A 111 36.13 -5.83 -55.86
C PRO A 111 35.79 -6.92 -54.82
N GLU A 112 36.78 -7.57 -54.21
CA GLU A 112 36.53 -8.67 -53.26
C GLU A 112 36.08 -8.16 -51.89
N VAL A 113 36.70 -7.09 -51.39
CA VAL A 113 36.32 -6.46 -50.11
C VAL A 113 34.92 -5.85 -50.19
N VAL A 114 34.59 -5.17 -51.30
CA VAL A 114 33.25 -4.60 -51.52
C VAL A 114 32.19 -5.69 -51.61
N ARG A 115 32.50 -6.82 -52.27
CA ARG A 115 31.60 -7.98 -52.34
C ARG A 115 31.39 -8.64 -50.98
N ALA A 116 32.45 -8.84 -50.20
CA ALA A 116 32.37 -9.37 -48.83
C ALA A 116 31.55 -8.47 -47.91
N MET A 117 31.74 -7.15 -48.01
CA MET A 117 30.99 -6.18 -47.21
C MET A 117 29.50 -6.15 -47.61
N SER A 118 29.19 -6.26 -48.90
CA SER A 118 27.79 -6.31 -49.38
C SER A 118 27.08 -7.57 -48.88
N SER A 119 27.75 -8.72 -48.93
CA SER A 119 27.25 -9.97 -48.35
C SER A 119 27.02 -9.87 -46.83
N ALA A 120 27.94 -9.23 -46.09
CA ALA A 120 27.78 -9.01 -44.66
C ALA A 120 26.61 -8.07 -44.33
N ILE A 121 26.35 -7.05 -45.16
CA ILE A 121 25.20 -6.16 -44.99
C ILE A 121 23.89 -6.91 -45.23
N GLU A 122 23.84 -7.78 -46.25
CA GLU A 122 22.67 -8.61 -46.53
C GLU A 122 22.39 -9.59 -45.37
N GLU A 123 23.42 -10.22 -44.83
CA GLU A 123 23.28 -11.11 -43.68
C GLU A 123 22.81 -10.36 -42.42
N ASN A 124 23.38 -9.19 -42.14
CA ASN A 124 22.90 -8.35 -41.02
C ASN A 124 21.44 -7.92 -41.20
N ARG A 125 21.03 -7.60 -42.43
CA ARG A 125 19.62 -7.29 -42.72
C ARG A 125 18.73 -8.49 -42.44
N ARG A 126 19.15 -9.69 -42.83
CA ARG A 126 18.42 -10.93 -42.55
C ARG A 126 18.26 -11.19 -41.06
N ILE A 127 19.35 -11.11 -40.29
CA ILE A 127 19.31 -11.29 -38.84
C ILE A 127 18.37 -10.26 -38.18
N LEU A 128 18.42 -9.00 -38.63
CA LEU A 128 17.52 -7.95 -38.13
C LEU A 128 16.05 -8.27 -38.44
N THR A 129 15.73 -8.78 -39.63
CA THR A 129 14.35 -9.17 -39.97
C THR A 129 13.86 -10.34 -39.13
N GLU A 130 14.69 -11.37 -38.91
CA GLU A 130 14.34 -12.51 -38.06
C GLU A 130 14.11 -12.07 -36.61
N PHE A 131 14.93 -11.15 -36.11
CA PHE A 131 14.78 -10.58 -34.77
C PHE A 131 13.51 -9.72 -34.64
N GLN A 132 13.20 -8.90 -35.66
CA GLN A 132 11.95 -8.14 -35.70
C GLN A 132 10.73 -9.06 -35.70
N GLU A 133 10.76 -10.16 -36.45
CA GLU A 133 9.68 -11.16 -36.41
C GLU A 133 9.56 -11.84 -35.05
N GLN A 134 10.68 -12.21 -34.41
CA GLN A 134 10.66 -12.77 -33.07
C GLN A 134 10.03 -11.81 -32.07
N PHE A 135 10.39 -10.53 -32.12
CA PHE A 135 9.77 -9.53 -31.27
C PHE A 135 8.28 -9.37 -31.56
N ALA A 136 7.88 -9.27 -32.82
CA ALA A 136 6.47 -9.19 -33.19
C ALA A 136 5.67 -10.37 -32.60
N ARG A 137 6.21 -11.59 -32.70
CA ARG A 137 5.59 -12.80 -32.11
C ARG A 137 5.53 -12.73 -30.58
N THR A 138 6.58 -12.23 -29.91
CA THR A 138 6.54 -12.08 -28.45
C THR A 138 5.56 -11.01 -28.00
N ILE A 139 5.47 -9.90 -28.72
CA ILE A 139 4.51 -8.82 -28.46
C ILE A 139 3.09 -9.38 -28.60
N SER A 140 2.77 -10.06 -29.70
CA SER A 140 1.46 -10.68 -29.90
C SER A 140 1.10 -11.66 -28.77
N LYS A 141 2.03 -12.51 -28.34
CA LYS A 141 1.81 -13.44 -27.21
C LYS A 141 1.59 -12.72 -25.88
N LEU A 142 2.27 -11.60 -25.65
CA LEU A 142 2.07 -10.80 -24.44
C LEU A 142 0.73 -10.06 -24.47
N THR A 143 0.35 -9.50 -25.63
CA THR A 143 -0.96 -8.88 -25.82
C THR A 143 -2.09 -9.87 -25.57
N GLU A 144 -2.02 -11.07 -26.15
CA GLU A 144 -3.03 -12.12 -25.94
C GLU A 144 -3.13 -12.56 -24.47
N ARG A 145 -1.99 -12.62 -23.76
CA ARG A 145 -1.97 -12.89 -22.32
C ARG A 145 -2.57 -11.75 -21.51
N LEU A 146 -2.36 -10.49 -21.91
CA LEU A 146 -2.97 -9.33 -21.25
C LEU A 146 -4.49 -9.35 -21.43
N ASP A 147 -4.98 -9.58 -22.65
CA ASP A 147 -6.42 -9.67 -22.94
C ASP A 147 -7.06 -10.82 -22.12
N ALA A 148 -6.40 -11.98 -22.04
CA ALA A 148 -6.89 -13.09 -21.24
C ALA A 148 -6.90 -12.80 -19.72
N LEU A 149 -5.97 -11.99 -19.23
CA LEU A 149 -5.95 -11.56 -17.83
C LEU A 149 -7.04 -10.50 -17.57
N GLU A 150 -7.31 -9.62 -18.51
CA GLU A 150 -8.38 -8.62 -18.43
C GLU A 150 -9.75 -9.30 -18.32
N VAL A 151 -10.04 -10.29 -19.17
CA VAL A 151 -11.28 -11.09 -19.07
C VAL A 151 -11.38 -11.85 -17.74
N ARG A 152 -10.26 -12.34 -17.22
CA ARG A 152 -10.26 -13.02 -15.90
C ARG A 152 -10.49 -12.03 -14.76
N LEU A 153 -9.98 -10.81 -14.88
CA LEU A 153 -10.18 -9.78 -13.88
C LEU A 153 -11.65 -9.36 -13.80
N THR A 154 -12.27 -9.08 -14.95
CA THR A 154 -13.70 -8.71 -15.01
C THR A 154 -14.59 -9.81 -14.45
N ALA A 155 -14.32 -11.08 -14.78
CA ALA A 155 -15.07 -12.21 -14.24
C ALA A 155 -14.92 -12.37 -12.71
N VAL A 156 -13.75 -12.02 -12.16
CA VAL A 156 -13.54 -12.01 -10.70
C VAL A 156 -14.27 -10.84 -10.06
N GLU A 157 -14.24 -9.65 -10.68
CA GLU A 157 -14.96 -8.45 -10.24
C GLU A 157 -16.47 -8.73 -10.15
N GLU A 158 -17.09 -9.21 -11.24
CA GLU A 158 -18.51 -9.58 -11.27
C GLU A 158 -18.87 -10.58 -10.16
N ARG A 159 -18.07 -11.64 -9.99
CA ARG A 159 -18.29 -12.64 -8.93
C ARG A 159 -18.19 -12.04 -7.52
N THR A 160 -17.31 -11.06 -7.32
CA THR A 160 -17.19 -10.38 -6.03
C THR A 160 -18.37 -9.45 -5.76
N GLU A 161 -18.86 -8.74 -6.77
CA GLU A 161 -20.06 -7.89 -6.68
C GLU A 161 -21.32 -8.72 -6.39
N GLU A 162 -21.52 -9.84 -7.09
CA GLU A 162 -22.60 -10.79 -6.80
C GLU A 162 -22.54 -11.32 -5.35
N ARG A 163 -21.33 -11.63 -4.86
CA ARG A 163 -21.16 -12.10 -3.47
C ARG A 163 -21.45 -11.00 -2.46
N LEU A 164 -21.07 -9.75 -2.75
CA LEU A 164 -21.34 -8.61 -1.88
C LEU A 164 -22.84 -8.33 -1.80
N THR A 165 -23.52 -8.23 -2.94
CA THR A 165 -24.98 -8.02 -2.99
C THR A 165 -25.75 -9.15 -2.30
N TYR A 166 -25.32 -10.41 -2.46
CA TYR A 166 -25.88 -11.54 -1.73
C TYR A 166 -25.71 -11.41 -0.20
N LEU A 167 -24.51 -11.03 0.25
CA LEU A 167 -24.23 -10.86 1.68
C LEU A 167 -25.02 -9.69 2.28
N GLU A 168 -25.13 -8.58 1.56
CA GLU A 168 -25.91 -7.40 1.94
C GLU A 168 -27.39 -7.75 2.12
N LYS A 169 -27.99 -8.41 1.12
CA LYS A 169 -29.37 -8.89 1.20
C LYS A 169 -29.57 -9.83 2.39
N ARG A 170 -28.64 -10.76 2.63
CA ARG A 170 -28.70 -11.69 3.77
C ARG A 170 -28.58 -10.97 5.11
N THR A 171 -27.78 -9.91 5.20
CA THR A 171 -27.68 -9.10 6.42
C THR A 171 -28.94 -8.30 6.67
N ASP A 172 -29.54 -7.73 5.63
CA ASP A 172 -30.80 -6.97 5.73
C ASP A 172 -31.96 -7.88 6.15
N GLU A 173 -32.07 -9.08 5.56
CA GLU A 173 -33.05 -10.08 5.96
C GLU A 173 -32.88 -10.49 7.43
N ARG A 174 -31.64 -10.66 7.89
CA ARG A 174 -31.34 -10.97 9.30
C ARG A 174 -31.70 -9.82 10.23
N LEU A 175 -31.36 -8.58 9.87
CA LEU A 175 -31.72 -7.38 10.64
C LEU A 175 -33.24 -7.24 10.72
N ALA A 176 -33.96 -7.32 9.60
CA ALA A 176 -35.40 -7.29 9.57
C ALA A 176 -36.04 -8.41 10.43
N SER A 177 -35.44 -9.60 10.45
CA SER A 177 -35.93 -10.70 11.31
C SER A 177 -35.73 -10.43 12.80
N LEU A 178 -34.63 -9.78 13.18
CA LEU A 178 -34.35 -9.41 14.56
C LEU A 178 -35.26 -8.26 15.01
N ASP A 179 -35.46 -7.27 14.16
CA ASP A 179 -36.35 -6.14 14.43
C ASP A 179 -37.78 -6.62 14.68
N ARG A 180 -38.30 -7.54 13.84
CA ARG A 180 -39.62 -8.15 14.07
C ARG A 180 -39.71 -8.85 15.42
N ARG A 181 -38.72 -9.68 15.78
CA ARG A 181 -38.68 -10.39 17.08
C ARG A 181 -38.59 -9.44 18.27
N LEU A 182 -37.85 -8.34 18.14
CA LEU A 182 -37.75 -7.33 19.18
C LEU A 182 -39.08 -6.62 19.37
N ILE A 183 -39.75 -6.24 18.27
CA ILE A 183 -41.08 -5.63 18.29
C ILE A 183 -42.10 -6.57 18.96
N GLU A 184 -42.16 -7.85 18.55
CA GLU A 184 -43.04 -8.86 19.16
C GLU A 184 -42.79 -9.00 20.67
N ARG A 185 -41.53 -9.00 21.09
CA ARG A 185 -41.16 -9.10 22.51
C ARG A 185 -41.53 -7.84 23.30
N ILE A 186 -41.39 -6.66 22.71
CA ILE A 186 -41.81 -5.40 23.33
C ILE A 186 -43.33 -5.43 23.55
N TYR A 187 -44.12 -5.77 22.52
CA TYR A 187 -45.57 -5.89 22.67
C TYR A 187 -45.99 -6.92 23.72
N SER A 188 -45.33 -8.08 23.75
CA SER A 188 -45.61 -9.11 24.75
C SER A 188 -45.36 -8.60 26.18
N ILE A 189 -44.27 -7.86 26.39
CA ILE A 189 -43.94 -7.25 27.69
C ILE A 189 -44.95 -6.15 28.06
N GLU A 190 -45.31 -5.29 27.11
CA GLU A 190 -46.31 -4.24 27.32
C GLU A 190 -47.69 -4.83 27.71
N GLU A 191 -48.07 -5.95 27.11
CA GLU A 191 -49.29 -6.68 27.44
C GLU A 191 -49.22 -7.31 28.84
N GLU A 192 -48.10 -7.94 29.20
CA GLU A 192 -47.87 -8.46 30.55
C GLU A 192 -47.95 -7.36 31.61
N LEU A 193 -47.35 -6.18 31.35
CA LEU A 193 -47.41 -5.03 32.24
C LEU A 193 -48.83 -4.46 32.35
N ARG A 194 -49.56 -4.35 31.23
CA ARG A 194 -50.96 -3.90 31.23
C ARG A 194 -51.87 -4.83 32.05
N ASN A 195 -51.69 -6.14 31.89
CA ASN A 195 -52.44 -7.14 32.65
C ASN A 195 -52.11 -7.12 34.15
N ARG A 196 -50.88 -6.72 34.50
CA ARG A 196 -50.45 -6.55 35.90
C ARG A 196 -51.06 -5.31 36.55
N ASP A 197 -51.06 -4.17 35.84
CA ASP A 197 -51.59 -2.91 36.38
C ASP A 197 -53.12 -2.89 36.41
N GLY A 198 -53.79 -3.59 35.49
CA GLY A 198 -55.25 -3.79 35.54
C GLY A 198 -55.72 -4.72 36.66
N GLY A 199 -54.81 -5.41 37.35
CA GLY A 199 -55.06 -6.15 38.58
C GLY A 199 -55.10 -5.25 39.82
N GLU A 200 -55.66 -4.05 39.69
CA GLU A 200 -55.76 -3.06 40.76
C GLU A 200 -56.66 -3.57 41.89
N VAL A 201 -55.99 -4.09 42.92
CA VAL A 201 -56.24 -3.86 44.34
C VAL A 201 -57.70 -4.05 44.82
N GLN A 202 -58.07 -5.29 45.10
CA GLN A 202 -58.89 -5.51 46.28
C GLN A 202 -58.04 -5.13 47.50
N LEU A 203 -58.25 -3.90 47.98
CA LEU A 203 -57.76 -3.38 49.25
C LEU A 203 -58.35 -4.25 50.37
N ALA A 204 -57.79 -5.42 50.60
CA ALA A 204 -57.99 -6.15 51.84
C ALA A 204 -57.26 -5.36 52.92
N GLU A 205 -58.05 -4.91 53.88
CA GLU A 205 -57.65 -4.13 55.05
C GLU A 205 -56.38 -4.67 55.70
N SER A 206 -55.47 -3.74 55.99
CA SER A 206 -54.17 -4.01 56.60
C SER A 206 -54.33 -4.63 57.99
N PRO A 207 -53.73 -5.80 58.29
CA PRO A 207 -53.39 -6.13 59.66
C PRO A 207 -52.10 -5.41 60.04
N THR A 208 -52.19 -4.71 61.16
CA THR A 208 -51.15 -3.92 61.81
C THR A 208 -49.81 -4.64 61.96
N LEU A 209 -48.77 -3.83 61.74
CA LEU A 209 -47.35 -4.04 61.99
C LEU A 209 -47.07 -4.75 63.32
N ASP A 210 -46.20 -5.76 63.30
CA ASP A 210 -44.97 -5.78 64.09
C ASP A 210 -44.21 -7.08 63.79
N GLY A 211 -42.99 -6.95 63.28
CA GLY A 211 -42.15 -8.10 62.97
C GLY A 211 -40.96 -7.74 62.10
N GLU A 212 -39.88 -7.30 62.73
CA GLU A 212 -38.53 -7.33 62.16
C GLU A 212 -38.23 -8.72 61.59
N ALA A 213 -38.17 -8.83 60.27
CA ALA A 213 -37.67 -10.02 59.62
C ALA A 213 -36.82 -9.62 58.41
N GLN A 214 -35.54 -9.93 58.53
CA GLN A 214 -34.51 -9.84 57.50
C GLN A 214 -34.97 -10.54 56.21
N ILE A 215 -35.10 -9.79 55.11
CA ILE A 215 -35.33 -10.35 53.77
C ILE A 215 -34.04 -10.24 52.96
N THR A 216 -33.16 -11.21 53.17
CA THR A 216 -32.32 -11.75 52.10
C THR A 216 -33.13 -12.81 51.36
N ARG A 217 -33.57 -12.53 50.13
CA ARG A 217 -33.94 -13.47 49.05
C ARG A 217 -34.66 -12.65 47.98
N GLY A 218 -34.06 -12.40 46.83
CA GLY A 218 -33.61 -13.44 45.90
C GLY A 218 -34.55 -13.41 44.71
N GLY A 219 -34.67 -12.23 44.09
CA GLY A 219 -35.54 -11.99 42.94
C GLY A 219 -35.17 -12.88 41.76
N TRP A 220 -36.19 -13.35 41.06
CA TRP A 220 -36.23 -14.26 39.91
C TRP A 220 -35.32 -13.93 38.70
N LEU A 221 -34.44 -12.94 38.79
CA LEU A 221 -33.38 -12.61 37.81
C LEU A 221 -32.19 -13.60 37.82
N GLY A 222 -32.24 -14.68 38.62
CA GLY A 222 -31.15 -15.64 38.79
C GLY A 222 -31.01 -16.72 37.72
N LEU A 223 -32.05 -16.99 36.91
CA LEU A 223 -32.11 -18.19 36.06
C LEU A 223 -31.80 -17.96 34.57
N LEU A 224 -31.61 -16.71 34.12
CA LEU A 224 -31.07 -16.42 32.77
C LEU A 224 -29.55 -16.16 32.73
N LYS A 225 -28.83 -16.48 33.80
CA LYS A 225 -27.35 -16.48 33.82
C LYS A 225 -26.78 -17.86 33.48
N LYS A 226 -27.18 -18.45 32.34
CA LYS A 226 -26.18 -19.23 31.58
C LYS A 226 -25.18 -18.20 31.08
N ARG A 227 -24.15 -17.98 31.90
CA ARG A 227 -23.06 -17.04 31.68
C ARG A 227 -22.52 -17.27 30.27
N MET A 228 -22.87 -16.38 29.33
CA MET A 228 -21.85 -15.99 28.37
C MET A 228 -20.65 -15.55 29.22
N PRO A 229 -19.41 -15.96 28.89
CA PRO A 229 -18.25 -15.44 29.60
C PRO A 229 -18.40 -13.93 29.61
N VAL A 230 -18.45 -13.35 30.81
CA VAL A 230 -18.38 -11.90 30.99
C VAL A 230 -17.19 -11.51 30.14
N ARG A 231 -17.42 -10.73 29.06
CA ARG A 231 -16.33 -10.19 28.26
C ARG A 231 -15.46 -9.47 29.27
N GLY A 232 -14.37 -10.12 29.66
CA GLY A 232 -13.46 -9.60 30.64
C GLY A 232 -13.07 -8.24 30.13
N ARG A 233 -13.01 -7.26 31.03
CA ARG A 233 -12.35 -6.01 30.74
C ARG A 233 -11.06 -6.37 29.99
N PRO A 234 -10.87 -5.91 28.73
CA PRO A 234 -9.73 -6.32 27.92
C PRO A 234 -8.47 -6.13 28.77
N SER A 235 -7.61 -7.15 28.82
CA SER A 235 -6.36 -7.10 29.57
C SER A 235 -5.59 -5.82 29.22
N PRO A 236 -4.81 -5.24 30.14
CA PRO A 236 -4.05 -4.02 29.86
C PRO A 236 -3.28 -4.08 28.52
N LEU A 237 -2.67 -5.23 28.25
CA LEU A 237 -1.96 -5.52 27.01
C LEU A 237 -2.88 -5.49 25.78
N SER A 238 -4.07 -6.10 25.82
CA SER A 238 -5.03 -6.03 24.71
C SER A 238 -5.51 -4.60 24.41
N ARG A 239 -5.71 -3.76 25.45
CA ARG A 239 -6.11 -2.36 25.27
C ARG A 239 -5.00 -1.55 24.61
N ASN A 240 -3.75 -1.77 25.01
CA ASN A 240 -2.61 -1.07 24.44
C ASN A 240 -2.37 -1.48 22.99
N LEU A 241 -2.52 -2.77 22.67
CA LEU A 241 -2.42 -3.25 21.30
C LEU A 241 -3.52 -2.66 20.41
N ILE A 242 -4.76 -2.57 20.91
CA ILE A 242 -5.87 -1.91 20.18
C ILE A 242 -5.59 -0.43 19.95
N ARG A 243 -5.13 0.30 20.98
CA ARG A 243 -4.78 1.72 20.85
C ARG A 243 -3.66 1.95 19.85
N LEU A 244 -2.65 1.09 19.85
CA LEU A 244 -1.51 1.18 18.93
C LEU A 244 -1.91 0.85 17.48
N MET A 245 -2.75 -0.17 17.28
CA MET A 245 -3.29 -0.47 15.95
C MET A 245 -4.15 0.69 15.42
N ALA A 246 -4.95 1.31 16.29
CA ALA A 246 -5.77 2.46 15.94
C ALA A 246 -4.94 3.71 15.59
N SER A 247 -3.87 4.00 16.35
CA SER A 247 -3.01 5.16 16.08
C SER A 247 -2.24 5.03 14.76
N ARG A 248 -1.90 3.79 14.34
CA ARG A 248 -1.21 3.52 13.08
C ARG A 248 -2.12 3.17 11.90
N ARG A 249 -3.44 3.26 12.06
CA ARG A 249 -4.45 2.92 11.04
C ARG A 249 -4.31 1.50 10.46
N TRP A 250 -3.84 0.55 11.25
CA TRP A 250 -3.66 -0.83 10.79
C TRP A 250 -5.01 -1.52 10.62
N GLY A 251 -5.27 -2.00 9.40
CA GLY A 251 -6.42 -2.81 9.05
C GLY A 251 -6.19 -4.30 9.29
N ARG A 252 -7.26 -5.09 9.17
CA ARG A 252 -7.22 -6.56 9.35
C ARG A 252 -6.25 -7.26 8.38
N ASN A 253 -5.95 -6.63 7.24
CA ASN A 253 -5.04 -7.13 6.22
C ASN A 253 -3.56 -6.84 6.53
N ASP A 254 -3.27 -5.78 7.29
CA ASP A 254 -1.89 -5.42 7.66
C ASP A 254 -1.31 -6.44 8.67
N LEU A 255 -2.18 -7.15 9.39
CA LEU A 255 -1.80 -8.26 10.27
C LEU A 255 -1.32 -9.50 9.49
N ALA A 256 -1.75 -9.68 8.24
CA ALA A 256 -1.36 -10.82 7.42
C ALA A 256 0.09 -10.72 6.91
N LEU A 257 0.67 -9.51 6.89
CA LEU A 257 2.08 -9.27 6.54
C LEU A 257 3.05 -9.86 7.58
N TYR A 258 2.58 -10.16 8.80
CA TYR A 258 3.40 -10.69 9.89
C TYR A 258 3.19 -12.19 10.08
N SER A 259 3.48 -12.96 9.02
CA SER A 259 3.25 -14.41 8.88
C SER A 259 3.86 -15.32 9.96
N HIS A 260 4.76 -14.78 10.78
CA HIS A 260 5.47 -15.53 11.81
C HIS A 260 4.71 -15.57 13.15
N VAL A 261 3.74 -14.65 13.35
CA VAL A 261 2.84 -14.68 14.50
C VAL A 261 1.48 -15.13 14.01
N ARG A 262 1.06 -16.34 14.40
CA ARG A 262 -0.26 -16.87 14.06
C ARG A 262 -1.35 -15.88 14.48
N VAL A 263 -2.27 -15.54 13.57
CA VAL A 263 -3.38 -14.60 13.82
C VAL A 263 -4.19 -15.02 15.05
N GLU A 264 -4.31 -16.33 15.30
CA GLU A 264 -4.95 -16.90 16.49
C GLU A 264 -4.26 -16.50 17.80
N THR A 265 -2.95 -16.27 17.77
CA THR A 265 -2.19 -15.82 18.95
C THR A 265 -2.49 -14.37 19.25
N ILE A 266 -2.53 -13.52 18.21
CA ILE A 266 -2.89 -12.10 18.33
C ILE A 266 -4.34 -11.97 18.82
N THR A 267 -5.27 -12.75 18.28
CA THR A 267 -6.68 -12.71 18.71
C THR A 267 -6.87 -13.21 20.15
N ARG A 268 -6.14 -14.25 20.59
CA ARG A 268 -6.17 -14.72 21.98
C ARG A 268 -5.57 -13.74 22.97
N ILE A 269 -4.53 -13.03 22.55
CA ILE A 269 -3.94 -11.93 23.32
C ILE A 269 -4.95 -10.77 23.42
N LEU A 270 -5.60 -10.41 22.30
CA LEU A 270 -6.61 -9.35 22.25
C LEU A 270 -7.90 -9.68 23.00
N SER A 271 -8.31 -10.94 23.05
CA SER A 271 -9.49 -11.39 23.81
C SER A 271 -9.21 -11.55 25.31
N GLY A 272 -7.96 -11.43 25.75
CA GLY A 272 -7.55 -11.67 27.13
C GLY A 272 -7.57 -13.15 27.54
N GLU A 273 -7.68 -14.07 26.58
CA GLU A 273 -7.65 -15.52 26.84
C GLU A 273 -6.24 -16.02 27.17
N LEU A 274 -5.20 -15.30 26.74
CA LEU A 274 -3.82 -15.62 27.04
C LEU A 274 -3.31 -14.71 28.17
N THR A 275 -3.33 -15.22 29.40
CA THR A 275 -2.90 -14.46 30.59
C THR A 275 -1.39 -14.26 30.67
N GLU A 276 -0.59 -15.11 30.02
CA GLU A 276 0.88 -15.00 29.98
C GLU A 276 1.42 -15.41 28.59
N PRO A 277 1.65 -14.46 27.67
CA PRO A 277 2.30 -14.77 26.39
C PRO A 277 3.77 -15.18 26.61
N LYS A 278 4.26 -16.14 25.83
CA LYS A 278 5.67 -16.53 25.86
C LYS A 278 6.55 -15.31 25.54
N PRO A 279 7.73 -15.15 26.18
CA PRO A 279 8.61 -14.00 25.98
C PRO A 279 9.03 -13.79 24.52
N GLN A 280 9.28 -14.88 23.78
CA GLN A 280 9.57 -14.83 22.34
C GLN A 280 8.43 -14.20 21.51
N THR A 281 7.18 -14.39 21.94
CA THR A 281 6.01 -13.81 21.26
C THR A 281 5.88 -12.33 21.55
N LEU A 282 6.21 -11.90 22.78
CA LEU A 282 6.27 -10.49 23.15
C LEU A 282 7.38 -9.76 22.40
N GLU A 283 8.55 -10.38 22.27
CA GLU A 283 9.69 -9.81 21.56
C GLU A 283 9.42 -9.66 20.05
N ALA A 284 8.82 -10.69 19.43
CA ALA A 284 8.40 -10.61 18.02
C ALA A 284 7.33 -9.53 17.77
N LEU A 285 6.37 -9.39 18.69
CA LEU A 285 5.37 -8.32 18.64
C LEU A 285 6.02 -6.93 18.85
N ALA A 286 6.89 -6.79 19.84
CA ALA A 286 7.60 -5.56 20.12
C ALA A 286 8.44 -5.11 18.93
N GLN A 287 9.19 -6.03 18.31
CA GLN A 287 9.96 -5.76 17.10
C GLN A 287 9.06 -5.37 15.92
N ALA A 288 7.94 -6.06 15.71
CA ALA A 288 6.99 -5.75 14.63
C ALA A 288 6.33 -4.37 14.83
N LEU A 289 6.10 -3.98 16.08
CA LEU A 289 5.50 -2.70 16.45
C LEU A 289 6.55 -1.58 16.56
N GLY A 290 7.84 -1.90 16.53
CA GLY A 290 8.93 -0.95 16.75
C GLY A 290 8.92 -0.38 18.17
N THR A 291 8.56 -1.20 19.17
CA THR A 291 8.51 -0.82 20.59
C THR A 291 9.34 -1.79 21.43
N SER A 292 9.59 -1.46 22.72
CA SER A 292 10.16 -2.42 23.68
C SER A 292 9.08 -3.39 24.19
N PRO A 293 9.39 -4.67 24.48
CA PRO A 293 8.43 -5.62 25.06
C PRO A 293 7.91 -5.20 26.44
N GLU A 294 8.68 -4.42 27.19
CA GLU A 294 8.29 -3.90 28.52
C GLU A 294 7.07 -2.95 28.42
N VAL A 295 7.03 -2.14 27.36
CA VAL A 295 5.93 -1.19 27.09
C VAL A 295 4.61 -1.92 26.84
N LEU A 296 4.66 -3.15 26.29
CA LEU A 296 3.47 -3.97 26.06
C LEU A 296 2.90 -4.56 27.36
N VAL A 297 3.74 -4.79 28.37
CA VAL A 297 3.37 -5.43 29.65
C VAL A 297 2.95 -4.40 30.69
N ASP A 298 3.72 -3.33 30.88
CA ASP A 298 3.57 -2.41 32.03
C ASP A 298 2.50 -1.34 31.84
N GLY A 299 1.99 -1.18 30.62
CA GLY A 299 0.83 -0.33 30.34
C GLY A 299 1.02 1.18 30.49
N HIS A 300 2.24 1.63 30.76
CA HIS A 300 2.61 3.04 30.62
C HIS A 300 3.00 3.36 29.19
N PHE A 301 1.99 3.75 28.40
CA PHE A 301 2.18 4.44 27.14
C PHE A 301 2.45 5.91 27.44
N ASP A 302 3.72 6.32 27.39
CA ASP A 302 4.09 7.72 27.49
C ASP A 302 3.84 8.40 26.12
N GLU A 303 2.71 9.09 25.99
CA GLU A 303 2.33 9.84 24.77
C GLU A 303 3.35 10.94 24.43
N THR A 304 4.30 11.24 25.32
CA THR A 304 5.33 12.27 25.11
C THR A 304 6.55 11.79 24.32
N ALA A 305 6.76 10.48 24.19
CA ALA A 305 7.94 9.92 23.49
C ALA A 305 7.81 9.89 21.96
N THR A 306 6.60 10.01 21.41
CA THR A 306 6.42 10.30 19.99
C THR A 306 6.59 11.81 19.79
N GLY A 307 7.84 12.23 19.54
CA GLY A 307 8.22 13.61 19.33
C GLY A 307 7.34 14.33 18.31
N ARG A 308 6.31 15.01 18.80
CA ARG A 308 5.66 16.14 18.13
C ARG A 308 6.63 17.32 18.23
N ALA A 309 7.43 17.54 17.19
CA ALA A 309 7.94 18.86 16.92
C ALA A 309 6.73 19.79 16.70
N ARG A 310 6.59 20.81 17.56
CA ARG A 310 5.62 21.90 17.39
C ARG A 310 6.09 22.84 16.30
#